data_AF-A0A6G3XPP6-F1
#
_entry.id   AF-A0A6G3XPP6-F1
#
_cell.length_a   1.000
_cell.length_b   1.000
_cell.length_c   1.000
_cell.angle_alpha   90.00
_cell.angle_beta   90.00
_cell.angle_gamma   90.00
#
_symmetry.space_group_name_H-M   'P 1'
#
loop_
_entity.id
_entity.type
_entity.pdbx_description
1 polymer ?
#
loop_
_entity_poly.entity_id
_entity_poly.type
_entity_poly.pdbx_seq_one_letter_code
_entity_poly.pdbx_strand_id
1 'polypeptide(L)' 'VERIARATAVEVAATGVHWTFSPVLCITRDLRWGRVSETFGEDPFLIGELASAMVRGYQGDGLDDPTAIL' A
#
# COMPACT_ATOMS: atom_id res chain seq x y z
N VAL A 1 5.55 7.09 -2.22
CA VAL A 1 4.28 6.33 -2.14
C VAL A 1 3.50 6.54 -0.85
N GLU A 2 4.18 6.85 0.26
CA GLU A 2 3.55 7.15 1.57
C GLU A 2 2.43 8.19 1.52
N ARG A 3 2.67 9.35 0.89
CA ARG A 3 1.63 10.40 0.73
C ARG A 3 0.40 9.94 -0.05
N ILE A 4 0.58 9.06 -1.04
CA ILE A 4 -0.53 8.49 -1.81
C ILE A 4 -1.33 7.55 -0.92
N ALA A 5 -0.65 6.66 -0.20
CA ALA A 5 -1.29 5.76 0.75
C ALA A 5 -2.06 6.50 1.85
N ARG A 6 -1.51 7.61 2.38
CA ARG A 6 -2.21 8.45 3.35
C ARG A 6 -3.50 9.03 2.80
N ALA A 7 -3.49 9.55 1.59
CA ALA A 7 -4.69 10.07 0.93
C ALA A 7 -5.73 8.95 0.74
N THR A 8 -5.31 7.79 0.23
CA THR A 8 -6.20 6.62 0.08
C THR A 8 -6.82 6.20 1.41
N ALA A 9 -6.05 6.17 2.50
CA ALA A 9 -6.58 5.77 3.80
C ALA A 9 -7.64 6.73 4.34
N VAL A 10 -7.43 8.05 4.18
CA VAL A 10 -8.45 9.05 4.55
C VAL A 10 -9.73 8.85 3.75
N GLU A 11 -9.63 8.57 2.44
CA GLU A 11 -10.78 8.31 1.58
C GLU A 11 -11.51 7.01 1.94
N VAL A 12 -10.76 5.92 2.19
CA VAL A 12 -11.32 4.62 2.56
C VAL A 12 -12.00 4.67 3.93
N ALA A 13 -11.35 5.27 4.93
CA ALA A 13 -11.92 5.44 6.27
C ALA A 13 -13.25 6.22 6.24
N ALA A 14 -13.35 7.24 5.39
CA ALA A 14 -14.59 8.00 5.21
C ALA A 14 -15.77 7.15 4.68
N THR A 15 -15.51 5.99 4.07
CA THR A 15 -16.55 5.03 3.64
C THR A 15 -16.98 4.05 4.73
N GLY A 16 -16.36 4.11 5.93
CA GLY A 16 -16.60 3.17 7.03
C GLY A 16 -15.81 1.86 6.90
N VAL A 17 -14.91 1.76 5.92
CA VAL A 17 -13.99 0.64 5.74
C VAL A 17 -12.66 0.96 6.43
N HIS A 18 -12.14 0.02 7.22
CA HIS A 18 -10.93 0.21 8.03
C HIS A 18 -9.81 -0.76 7.64
N TRP A 19 -9.96 -1.44 6.49
CA TRP A 19 -9.05 -2.46 6.00
C TRP A 19 -8.89 -2.36 4.48
N THR A 20 -7.65 -2.43 4.00
CA THR A 20 -7.27 -2.49 2.59
C THR A 20 -6.50 -3.77 2.26
N PHE A 21 -6.68 -4.26 1.03
CA PHE A 21 -5.93 -5.40 0.48
C PHE A 21 -4.77 -4.90 -0.39
N SER A 22 -3.99 -3.97 0.16
CA SER A 22 -2.88 -3.26 -0.48
C SER A 22 -1.74 -3.10 0.54
N PRO A 23 -0.46 -3.06 0.14
CA PRO A 23 0.06 -3.17 -1.23
C PRO A 23 0.20 -4.60 -1.75
N VAL A 24 0.23 -4.75 -3.08
CA VAL A 24 0.58 -6.02 -3.74
C VAL A 24 2.10 -6.15 -3.84
N LEU A 25 2.68 -7.11 -3.13
CA LEU A 25 4.15 -7.24 -2.97
C LEU A 25 4.77 -8.40 -3.77
N CYS A 26 4.12 -8.83 -4.84
CA CYS A 26 4.67 -9.88 -5.71
C CYS A 26 5.90 -9.36 -6.48
N ILE A 27 6.89 -10.23 -6.72
CA ILE A 27 8.04 -9.88 -7.56
C ILE A 27 7.66 -10.05 -9.04
N THR A 28 7.90 -9.02 -9.84
CA THR A 28 7.71 -9.05 -11.31
C THR A 28 8.77 -9.91 -11.97
N ARG A 29 8.61 -11.22 -11.94
CA ARG A 29 9.56 -12.15 -12.56
C ARG A 29 9.37 -12.34 -14.06
N ASP A 30 8.13 -12.24 -14.53
CA ASP A 30 7.74 -12.46 -15.92
C ASP A 30 6.74 -11.38 -16.34
N LEU A 31 7.08 -10.61 -17.39
CA LEU A 31 6.25 -9.52 -17.88
C LEU A 31 4.93 -9.99 -18.52
N ARG A 32 4.79 -11.29 -18.79
CA ARG A 32 3.52 -11.88 -19.25
C ARG A 32 2.53 -12.09 -18.09
N TRP A 33 2.95 -11.92 -16.84
CA TRP A 33 2.06 -11.99 -15.69
C TRP A 33 1.07 -10.82 -15.72
N GLY A 34 -0.23 -11.09 -15.79
CA GLY A 34 -1.25 -10.07 -16.06
C GLY A 34 -1.42 -8.97 -15.01
N ARG A 35 -0.75 -9.07 -13.85
CA ARG A 35 -0.82 -8.10 -12.75
C ARG A 35 0.49 -7.34 -12.51
N VAL A 36 1.40 -7.36 -13.48
CA VAL A 36 2.69 -6.61 -13.42
C VAL A 36 2.47 -5.14 -13.01
N SER A 37 1.40 -4.50 -13.48
CA SER A 37 1.10 -3.09 -13.19
C SER A 37 0.71 -2.80 -11.74
N GLU A 38 0.37 -3.83 -10.95
CA GLU A 38 -0.06 -3.66 -9.55
C GLU A 38 1.07 -3.75 -8.54
N THR A 39 2.28 -4.18 -8.97
CA THR A 39 3.46 -4.31 -8.10
C THR A 39 4.49 -3.21 -8.40
N PHE A 40 5.50 -3.11 -7.54
CA PHE A 40 6.56 -2.11 -7.63
C PHE A 40 7.73 -2.49 -8.53
N GLY A 41 7.82 -3.74 -9.00
CA GLY A 41 8.85 -4.16 -9.95
C GLY A 41 9.42 -5.54 -9.65
N GLU A 42 10.68 -5.76 -10.04
CA GLU A 42 11.40 -7.03 -9.91
C GLU A 42 12.42 -7.08 -8.77
N ASP A 43 12.80 -5.92 -8.22
CA ASP A 43 13.83 -5.83 -7.17
C ASP A 43 13.22 -5.95 -5.75
N PRO A 44 13.58 -6.98 -4.96
CA PRO A 44 13.00 -7.19 -3.63
C PRO A 44 13.30 -6.05 -2.64
N PHE A 45 14.47 -5.43 -2.74
CA PHE A 45 14.86 -4.36 -1.81
C PHE A 45 13.99 -3.12 -2.04
N LEU A 46 13.86 -2.69 -3.29
CA LEU A 46 13.01 -1.57 -3.68
C LEU A 46 11.53 -1.83 -3.35
N ILE A 47 11.04 -3.06 -3.61
CA ILE A 47 9.69 -3.47 -3.21
C ILE A 47 9.51 -3.29 -1.70
N GLY A 48 10.46 -3.76 -0.89
CA GLY A 48 10.43 -3.61 0.57
C GLY A 48 10.33 -2.16 1.01
N GLU A 49 11.21 -1.29 0.49
CA GLU A 49 11.22 0.14 0.85
C GLU A 49 9.90 0.84 0.48
N LEU A 50 9.37 0.56 -0.71
CA LEU A 50 8.10 1.15 -1.18
C LEU A 50 6.89 0.58 -0.42
N ALA A 51 6.90 -0.71 -0.10
CA ALA A 51 5.89 -1.36 0.72
C ALA A 51 5.82 -0.73 2.11
N SER A 52 6.95 -0.62 2.80
CA SER A 52 7.04 -0.01 4.13
C SER A 52 6.55 1.43 4.11
N ALA A 53 6.90 2.20 3.08
CA ALA A 53 6.40 3.56 2.91
C ALA A 53 4.87 3.60 2.68
N MET A 54 4.28 2.68 1.91
CA MET A 54 2.82 2.61 1.78
C MET A 54 2.13 2.24 3.09
N VAL A 55 2.64 1.24 3.83
CA VAL A 55 2.09 0.83 5.12
C VAL A 55 2.12 1.98 6.13
N ARG A 56 3.23 2.73 6.20
CA ARG A 56 3.31 3.97 7.01
C ARG A 56 2.23 4.97 6.63
N GLY A 57 1.96 5.14 5.33
CA GLY A 57 0.91 6.04 4.85
C GLY A 57 -0.49 5.58 5.26
N TYR A 58 -0.79 4.28 5.17
CA TYR A 58 -2.10 3.75 5.57
C TYR A 58 -2.34 3.86 7.07
N GLN A 59 -1.35 3.50 7.89
CA GLN A 59 -1.46 3.42 9.33
C GLN A 59 -1.19 4.75 10.04
N GLY A 60 -0.56 5.71 9.37
CA GLY A 60 -0.21 7.00 9.95
C GLY A 60 0.69 6.87 11.18
N ASP A 61 0.37 7.64 12.21
CA ASP A 61 1.08 7.62 13.49
C ASP A 61 0.55 6.51 14.45
N GLY A 62 -0.55 5.83 14.09
CA GLY A 62 -1.17 4.82 14.92
C GLY A 62 -2.58 4.42 14.44
N LEU A 63 -2.99 3.19 14.77
CA LEU A 63 -4.32 2.66 14.39
C LEU A 63 -5.47 3.21 15.26
N ASP A 64 -5.16 4.04 16.25
CA ASP A 64 -6.12 4.84 17.01
C ASP A 64 -6.57 6.10 16.25
N ASP A 65 -5.86 6.49 15.20
CA ASP A 65 -6.31 7.51 14.26
C ASP A 65 -7.55 7.00 13.49
N PRO A 66 -8.70 7.69 13.55
CA PRO A 66 -9.92 7.27 12.86
C PRO A 66 -9.78 7.27 11.33
N THR A 67 -8.72 7.87 10.78
CA THR A 67 -8.41 7.89 9.36
C THR A 67 -7.37 6.85 8.95
N ALA A 68 -6.81 6.10 9.91
CA ALA A 68 -5.92 4.98 9.65
C ALA A 68 -6.68 3.74 9.23
N ILE A 69 -6.08 2.97 8.32
CA ILE A 69 -6.62 1.67 7.87
C ILE A 69 -5.51 0.61 7.89
N LEU A 70 -5.93 -0.64 8.08
CA LEU A 70 -5.08 -1.83 8.03
C LEU A 70 -4.71 -2.21 6.60
#